data_AF-A0A354TB04-F1
#
_entry.id   AF-A0A354TB04-F1
#
_cell.length_a   1.000
_cell.length_b   1.000
_cell.length_c   1.000
_cell.angle_alpha   90.00
_cell.angle_beta   90.00
_cell.angle_gamma   90.00
#
_symmetry.space_group_name_H-M   'P 1'
#
loop_
_entity.id
_entity.type
_entity.pdbx_description
1 polymer ?
#
loop_
_entity_poly.entity_id
_entity_poly.type
_entity_poly.pdbx_seq_one_letter_code
_entity_poly.pdbx_strand_id
1 'polypeptide(L)'
;GRGVGFYFRNVTELLLFGVRGKNVRTLDPGRTQVNLLGTRKREHSRKPDEFYDLIEACSWGPRLEIFARGSRPGWETWGDQAEDYEISWNTYAHNSAANADYVEAAE
;
A
#
# COMPACT_ATOMS: atom_id res chain seq x y z
N GLY A 1 3.58 3.84 15.75
CA GLY A 1 4.71 3.26 16.51
C GLY A 1 5.96 4.09 16.28
N ARG A 2 6.98 4.00 17.16
CA ARG A 2 8.26 4.70 16.95
C ARG A 2 9.11 3.87 15.97
N GLY A 3 9.48 4.37 14.79
CA GLY A 3 10.16 3.58 13.73
C GLY A 3 11.64 3.29 14.01
N VAL A 4 12.56 3.46 13.08
CA VAL A 4 14.02 3.54 13.36
C VAL A 4 14.49 4.96 13.10
N GLY A 5 15.71 5.34 13.48
CA GLY A 5 16.26 6.65 13.11
C GLY A 5 17.34 7.15 14.06
N PHE A 6 18.36 7.81 13.49
CA PHE A 6 19.58 8.21 14.20
C PHE A 6 19.42 9.54 14.95
N TYR A 7 18.84 10.56 14.31
CA TYR A 7 18.57 11.87 14.93
C TYR A 7 17.11 12.02 15.36
N PHE A 8 16.17 11.65 14.50
CA PHE A 8 14.73 11.66 14.77
C PHE A 8 14.13 10.29 14.54
N ARG A 9 13.01 10.00 15.19
CA ARG A 9 12.30 8.72 15.02
C ARG A 9 11.48 8.78 13.73
N ASN A 10 11.77 7.90 12.78
CA ASN A 10 11.01 7.82 11.53
C ASN A 10 9.59 7.32 11.84
N VAL A 11 8.59 8.13 11.50
CA VAL A 11 7.17 7.81 11.68
C VAL A 11 6.37 8.02 10.40
N THR A 12 7.05 8.39 9.31
CA THR A 12 6.48 8.60 7.98
C THR A 12 7.13 7.66 6.98
N GLU A 13 6.36 7.29 5.96
CA GLU A 13 6.86 6.65 4.75
C GLU A 13 6.58 7.60 3.57
N LEU A 14 7.57 7.77 2.69
CA LEU A 14 7.43 8.64 1.53
C LEU A 14 6.87 7.87 0.34
N LEU A 15 5.80 8.38 -0.25
CA LEU A 15 5.31 7.97 -1.56
C LEU A 15 5.75 9.03 -2.57
N LEU A 16 6.68 8.67 -3.45
CA LEU A 16 7.16 9.57 -4.49
C LEU A 16 6.21 9.53 -5.69
N PHE A 17 5.80 10.71 -6.17
CA PHE A 17 4.96 10.85 -7.35
C PHE A 17 5.77 11.41 -8.52
N GLY A 18 5.70 10.76 -9.67
CA GLY A 18 6.39 11.15 -10.89
C GLY A 18 5.48 11.07 -12.11
N VAL A 19 5.77 11.90 -13.12
CA VAL A 19 5.04 11.92 -14.39
C VAL A 19 6.02 11.78 -15.56
N ARG A 20 5.57 11.15 -16.65
CA ARG A 20 6.36 11.04 -17.89
C ARG A 20 5.46 11.31 -19.09
N GLY A 21 5.86 12.25 -19.95
CA GLY A 21 5.10 12.64 -21.14
C GLY A 21 4.57 14.07 -21.08
N LYS A 22 3.87 14.50 -22.13
CA LYS A 22 3.25 15.85 -22.21
C LYS A 22 1.84 15.83 -21.65
N ASN A 23 1.45 16.89 -20.94
CA ASN A 23 0.10 17.11 -20.43
C ASN A 23 -0.45 16.02 -19.49
N VAL A 24 0.42 15.28 -18.80
CA VAL A 24 0.00 14.32 -17.78
C VAL A 24 -0.46 15.07 -16.55
N ARG A 25 -1.71 14.83 -16.14
CA ARG A 25 -2.33 15.39 -14.92
C ARG A 25 -2.98 14.25 -14.15
N THR A 26 -3.08 14.45 -12.83
CA THR A 26 -3.96 13.63 -12.00
C THR A 26 -5.41 13.85 -12.40
N LEU A 27 -6.27 12.88 -12.08
CA LEU A 27 -7.72 13.02 -12.13
C LEU A 27 -8.19 14.08 -11.12
N ASP A 28 -9.43 14.53 -11.26
CA ASP A 28 -9.98 15.63 -10.46
C ASP A 28 -9.82 15.49 -8.94
N PRO A 29 -9.95 14.30 -8.32
CA PRO A 29 -9.68 14.11 -6.89
C PRO A 29 -8.27 14.53 -6.45
N GLY A 30 -7.28 14.42 -7.35
CA GLY A 30 -5.91 14.80 -7.08
C GLY A 30 -5.71 16.30 -6.84
N ARG A 31 -6.68 17.16 -7.17
CA ARG A 31 -6.61 18.61 -6.93
C ARG A 31 -6.84 18.98 -5.46
N THR A 32 -7.60 18.17 -4.73
CA THR A 32 -7.94 18.39 -3.31
C THR A 32 -7.21 17.44 -2.38
N GLN A 33 -6.52 16.45 -2.94
CA GLN A 33 -5.77 15.46 -2.18
C GLN A 33 -4.58 16.09 -1.44
N VAL A 34 -4.51 15.89 -0.13
CA VAL A 34 -3.38 16.32 0.71
C VAL A 34 -2.22 15.32 0.65
N ASN A 35 -1.02 15.80 0.97
CA ASN A 35 0.22 15.00 0.94
C ASN A 35 0.55 14.27 2.25
N LEU A 36 -0.39 14.23 3.20
CA LEU A 36 -0.26 13.53 4.46
C LEU A 36 -1.40 12.53 4.61
N LEU A 37 -1.05 11.24 4.75
CA LEU A 37 -2.01 10.17 5.00
C LEU A 37 -1.71 9.53 6.36
N GLY A 38 -2.60 9.76 7.33
CA GLY A 38 -2.48 9.20 8.67
C GLY A 38 -3.12 7.82 8.72
N THR A 39 -2.31 6.76 8.62
CA THR A 39 -2.80 5.37 8.65
C THR A 39 -2.22 4.58 9.82
N ARG A 40 -2.84 3.44 10.14
CA ARG A 40 -2.34 2.53 11.18
C ARG A 40 -1.23 1.65 10.60
N LYS A 41 -0.07 1.64 11.27
CA LYS A 41 1.02 0.70 10.95
C LYS A 41 0.53 -0.75 11.08
N ARG A 42 0.86 -1.58 10.09
CA ARG A 42 0.57 -3.02 10.05
C ARG A 42 1.86 -3.85 10.15
N GLU A 43 1.86 -5.07 9.62
CA GLU A 43 3.01 -5.98 9.59
C GLU A 43 4.25 -5.34 8.95
N HIS A 44 5.42 -5.89 9.28
CA HIS A 44 6.69 -5.36 8.79
C HIS A 44 6.70 -5.27 7.26
N SER A 45 7.12 -4.12 6.74
CA SER A 45 7.17 -3.81 5.30
C SER A 45 5.83 -3.68 4.57
N ARG A 46 4.68 -3.91 5.22
CA ARG A 46 3.36 -3.72 4.59
C ARG A 46 3.03 -2.24 4.46
N LYS A 47 2.86 -1.80 3.22
CA LYS A 47 2.38 -0.46 2.90
C LYS A 47 0.89 -0.35 3.26
N PRO A 48 0.40 0.85 3.62
CA PRO A 48 -1.03 1.04 3.90
C PRO A 48 -1.86 0.80 2.64
N ASP A 49 -3.00 0.11 2.79
CA ASP A 49 -3.89 -0.18 1.66
C ASP A 49 -4.52 1.10 1.10
N GLU A 50 -4.61 2.15 1.93
CA GLU A 50 -5.12 3.46 1.54
C GLU A 50 -4.29 4.12 0.42
N PHE A 51 -3.07 3.64 0.16
CA PHE A 51 -2.31 4.04 -1.04
C PHE A 51 -3.00 3.62 -2.33
N TYR A 52 -3.67 2.47 -2.36
CA TYR A 52 -4.37 2.01 -3.56
C TYR A 52 -5.57 2.91 -3.87
N ASP A 53 -6.40 3.20 -2.86
CA ASP A 53 -7.58 4.06 -3.02
C ASP A 53 -7.17 5.47 -3.50
N LEU A 54 -6.09 6.00 -2.92
CA LEU A 54 -5.47 7.25 -3.33
C LEU A 54 -5.04 7.23 -4.80
N ILE A 55 -4.30 6.20 -5.22
CA ILE A 55 -3.77 6.08 -6.58
C ILE A 55 -4.91 5.87 -7.58
N GLU A 56 -5.90 5.04 -7.26
CA GLU A 56 -7.04 4.75 -8.12
C GLU A 56 -7.93 5.97 -8.33
N ALA A 57 -8.15 6.78 -7.29
CA ALA A 57 -8.91 8.01 -7.38
C ALA A 57 -8.16 9.12 -8.13
N CYS A 58 -6.82 9.21 -7.99
CA CYS A 58 -6.04 10.32 -8.52
C CYS A 58 -5.35 10.02 -9.86
N SER A 59 -5.22 8.76 -10.26
CA SER A 59 -4.44 8.34 -11.44
C SER A 59 -5.26 7.43 -12.35
N TRP A 60 -5.09 7.64 -13.65
CA TRP A 60 -5.68 6.79 -14.68
C TRP A 60 -5.08 5.38 -14.65
N GLY A 61 -5.86 4.39 -15.09
CA GLY A 61 -5.35 3.06 -15.41
C GLY A 61 -4.90 2.95 -16.87
N PRO A 62 -4.29 1.82 -17.29
CA PRO A 62 -4.00 0.61 -16.50
C PRO A 62 -2.90 0.84 -15.44
N ARG A 63 -2.85 -0.03 -14.42
CA ARG A 63 -1.96 0.10 -13.26
C ARG A 63 -1.13 -1.16 -13.06
N LEU A 64 0.15 -0.98 -12.72
CA LEU A 64 1.12 -2.03 -12.44
C LEU A 64 1.75 -1.82 -11.07
N GLU A 65 1.73 -2.85 -10.22
CA GLU A 65 2.51 -2.92 -8.99
C GLU A 65 3.69 -3.88 -9.17
N ILE A 66 4.90 -3.39 -8.89
CA ILE A 66 6.15 -4.15 -8.94
C ILE A 66 6.61 -4.43 -7.50
N PHE A 67 7.12 -5.64 -7.27
CA PHE A 67 7.43 -6.19 -5.94
C PHE A 67 6.18 -6.39 -5.07
N ALA A 68 5.05 -6.67 -5.72
CA ALA A 68 3.78 -6.93 -5.06
C ALA A 68 3.86 -8.17 -4.16
N ARG A 69 3.10 -8.13 -3.06
CA ARG A 69 2.97 -9.21 -2.07
C ARG A 69 1.49 -9.56 -1.89
N GLY A 70 0.83 -9.78 -3.01
CA GLY A 70 -0.61 -10.02 -3.14
C GLY A 70 -1.15 -9.38 -4.41
N SER A 71 -2.28 -9.89 -4.90
CA SER A 71 -2.97 -9.37 -6.06
C SER A 71 -4.12 -8.43 -5.65
N ARG A 72 -4.49 -7.51 -6.55
CA ARG A 72 -5.61 -6.58 -6.37
C ARG A 72 -6.41 -6.46 -7.67
N PRO A 73 -7.76 -6.49 -7.61
CA PRO A 73 -8.58 -6.24 -8.79
C PRO A 73 -8.24 -4.91 -9.48
N GLY A 74 -8.11 -4.93 -10.80
CA GLY A 74 -7.78 -3.74 -11.59
C GLY A 74 -6.30 -3.34 -11.60
N TRP A 75 -5.44 -4.15 -10.97
CA TRP A 75 -3.98 -4.02 -11.02
C TRP A 75 -3.36 -5.24 -11.68
N GLU A 76 -2.39 -4.98 -12.55
CA GLU A 76 -1.40 -5.99 -12.91
C GLU A 76 -0.34 -6.01 -11.79
N THR A 77 0.01 -7.19 -11.30
CA THR A 77 0.93 -7.34 -10.16
C THR A 77 2.07 -8.24 -10.54
N TRP A 78 3.29 -7.81 -10.23
CA TRP A 78 4.50 -8.58 -10.45
C TRP A 78 5.36 -8.60 -9.20
N GLY A 79 5.68 -9.79 -8.70
CA GLY A 79 6.52 -9.99 -7.53
C GLY A 79 6.57 -11.46 -7.11
N ASP A 80 7.65 -11.84 -6.41
CA ASP A 80 7.89 -13.24 -6.00
C ASP A 80 6.84 -13.80 -5.03
N GLN A 81 6.00 -12.94 -4.44
CA GLN A 81 4.89 -13.31 -3.55
C GLN A 81 3.57 -12.66 -4.00
N ALA A 82 3.42 -12.37 -5.31
CA ALA A 82 2.23 -11.71 -5.83
C ALA A 82 1.00 -12.64 -5.86
N GLU A 83 1.20 -13.93 -6.11
CA GLU A 83 0.15 -14.95 -6.15
C GLU A 83 -0.16 -15.49 -4.74
N ASP A 84 0.87 -15.96 -4.04
CA ASP A 84 0.76 -16.54 -2.69
C ASP A 84 1.53 -15.70 -1.68
N TYR A 85 0.81 -14.87 -0.91
CA TYR A 85 1.40 -14.07 0.16
C TYR A 85 1.32 -14.79 1.50
N GLU A 86 2.45 -15.34 1.95
CA GLU A 86 2.60 -15.92 3.28
C GLU A 86 3.57 -15.12 4.16
N ILE A 87 3.19 -14.90 5.41
CA ILE A 87 4.05 -14.31 6.44
C ILE A 87 4.82 -15.44 7.12
N SER A 88 6.08 -15.64 6.75
CA SER A 88 6.95 -16.68 7.35
C SER A 88 7.82 -16.20 8.53
N TRP A 89 7.67 -14.94 8.96
CA TRP A 89 8.49 -14.31 9.99
C TRP A 89 7.67 -13.73 11.15
N ASN A 90 8.29 -13.59 12.32
CA ASN A 90 7.65 -12.98 13.49
C ASN A 90 7.26 -11.51 13.18
N THR A 91 5.97 -11.19 13.33
CA THR A 91 5.42 -9.89 12.90
C THR A 91 4.48 -9.28 13.95
N TYR A 92 4.01 -8.05 13.70
CA TYR A 92 3.11 -7.34 14.62
C TYR A 92 1.76 -8.04 14.75
N ALA A 93 1.12 -7.90 15.91
CA ALA A 93 -0.18 -8.52 16.22
C ALA A 93 -1.29 -8.13 15.23
N HIS A 94 -1.22 -6.96 14.60
CA HIS A 94 -2.11 -6.56 13.52
C HIS A 94 -1.43 -6.84 12.19
N ASN A 95 -1.71 -8.02 11.65
CA ASN A 95 -1.20 -8.48 10.37
C ASN A 95 -2.32 -9.11 9.54
N SER A 96 -2.05 -9.34 8.26
CA SER A 96 -3.02 -9.92 7.31
C SER A 96 -3.47 -11.35 7.69
N ALA A 97 -2.65 -12.15 8.38
CA ALA A 97 -3.06 -13.46 8.87
C ALA A 97 -4.09 -13.39 10.02
N ALA A 98 -4.04 -12.36 10.87
CA ALA A 98 -4.99 -12.18 11.96
C ALA A 98 -6.44 -11.89 11.49
N ASN A 99 -6.65 -11.57 10.21
CA ASN A 99 -7.97 -11.39 9.60
C ASN A 99 -8.44 -12.62 8.80
N ALA A 100 -7.58 -13.60 8.53
CA ALA A 100 -7.96 -14.80 7.78
C ALA A 100 -8.95 -15.67 8.57
N ASP A 101 -8.80 -15.75 9.89
CA ASP A 101 -9.66 -16.53 10.78
C ASP A 101 -11.12 -16.03 10.86
N TYR A 102 -11.42 -14.81 10.39
CA TYR A 102 -12.78 -14.26 10.40
C TYR A 102 -13.59 -14.57 9.14
N VAL A 103 -12.94 -14.99 8.05
CA VAL A 103 -13.62 -15.26 6.77
C VAL A 103 -14.16 -16.69 6.72
N GLU A 104 -13.48 -17.65 7.35
CA GLU A 104 -13.95 -19.06 7.43
C GLU A 104 -15.12 -19.28 8.40
N ALA A 105 -15.33 -18.37 9.36
CA ALA A 105 -16.41 -18.49 10.35
C ALA A 105 -17.73 -17.83 9.93
N ALA A 106 -17.82 -17.31 8.70
CA ALA A 106 -18.95 -16.55 8.17
C ALA A 106 -19.69 -17.23 7.01
N GLU A 107 -19.45 -18.52 6.75
CA GLU A 107 -20.23 -19.36 5.84
C GLU A 107 -21.37 -20.12 6.55
#